data_AF-F2RYQ9-F1
#
_entry.id   AF-F2RYQ9-F1
#
_cell.length_a   1.000
_cell.length_b   1.000
_cell.length_c   1.000
_cell.angle_alpha   90.00
_cell.angle_beta   90.00
_cell.angle_gamma   90.00
#
_symmetry.space_group_name_H-M   'P 1'
#
loop_
_entity.id
_entity.type
_entity.pdbx_description
1 polymer ?
#
loop_
_entity_poly.entity_id
_entity_poly.type
_entity_poly.pdbx_seq_one_letter_code
_entity_poly.pdbx_strand_id
1 'polypeptide(L)'
;MAPKKRDDNWVDGLRGVASFIVVTGHLCTAFVPWLHDPALSDGGPSSIFQLPILRLCVGGRGSVAIFFIITGFVNSINPVKNARADNTYVGLTNLARSTFTRSGRLMVPTAIATVIAWALCHMGAFSMAQRADASWIRATSPAPSATFGEAVTNLIWNLVYFWHTGASVYDGTHWTLKFFLSASFRTYLTLLALTLVKRRYWYAVTGLLWAYAWLVNDHLVGINIFPGMILAQLQVDYGSRATQMLPKVVPSILIFFGLIIWGFPQNNQTWAWWSAAIRSFIVSITPANADHSRYASSLGTCTL
;
A
#
# COMPACT_ATOMS: atom_id res chain seq x y z
N MET A 1 -4.14 -35.68 10.11
CA MET A 1 -3.08 -35.25 9.17
C MET A 1 -2.88 -33.75 9.38
N ALA A 2 -1.73 -33.30 9.89
CA ALA A 2 -1.50 -31.87 10.09
C ALA A 2 -1.58 -31.14 8.74
N PRO A 3 -2.22 -29.97 8.64
CA PRO A 3 -2.32 -29.24 7.38
C PRO A 3 -0.91 -28.91 6.87
N LYS A 4 -0.65 -29.25 5.59
CA LYS A 4 0.62 -28.98 4.93
C LYS A 4 0.89 -27.47 5.00
N LYS A 5 1.97 -27.09 5.68
CA LYS A 5 2.38 -25.67 5.85
C LYS A 5 2.60 -25.05 4.47
N ARG A 6 1.93 -23.93 4.18
CA ARG A 6 2.07 -23.22 2.90
C ARG A 6 3.39 -22.44 2.93
N ASP A 7 4.19 -22.52 1.86
CA ASP A 7 5.53 -21.89 1.79
C ASP A 7 5.51 -20.36 1.90
N ASP A 8 4.34 -19.74 1.72
CA ASP A 8 4.07 -18.31 1.75
C ASP A 8 3.37 -17.84 3.06
N ASN A 9 3.36 -18.65 4.12
CA ASN A 9 2.80 -18.27 5.42
C ASN A 9 3.40 -16.97 6.00
N TRP A 10 4.64 -16.64 5.64
CA TRP A 10 5.29 -15.39 6.03
C TRP A 10 4.56 -14.15 5.48
N VAL A 11 3.89 -14.28 4.32
CA VAL A 11 3.13 -13.18 3.70
C VAL A 11 1.95 -12.79 4.56
N ASP A 12 1.24 -13.76 5.14
CA ASP A 12 0.10 -13.49 6.02
C ASP A 12 0.57 -12.85 7.34
N GLY A 13 1.74 -13.26 7.86
CA GLY A 13 2.39 -12.58 8.98
C GLY A 13 2.76 -11.13 8.67
N LEU A 14 3.38 -10.88 7.52
CA LEU A 14 3.75 -9.53 7.08
C LEU A 14 2.52 -8.63 6.87
N ARG A 15 1.43 -9.16 6.30
CA ARG A 15 0.15 -8.46 6.21
C ARG A 15 -0.39 -8.10 7.59
N GLY A 16 -0.31 -9.00 8.56
CA GLY A 16 -0.73 -8.73 9.94
C GLY A 16 0.01 -7.56 10.57
N VAL A 17 1.34 -7.55 10.45
CA VAL A 17 2.19 -6.43 10.94
C VAL A 17 1.85 -5.13 10.21
N ALA A 18 1.71 -5.15 8.88
CA ALA A 18 1.34 -3.98 8.10
C ALA A 18 -0.05 -3.43 8.50
N SER A 19 -1.04 -4.31 8.70
CA SER A 19 -2.38 -3.92 9.17
C SER A 19 -2.33 -3.25 10.55
N PHE A 20 -1.56 -3.81 11.49
CA PHE A 20 -1.40 -3.24 12.83
C PHE A 20 -0.78 -1.84 12.78
N ILE A 21 0.25 -1.63 11.94
CA ILE A 21 0.86 -0.32 11.74
C ILE A 21 -0.13 0.66 11.10
N VAL A 22 -0.95 0.24 10.13
CA VAL A 22 -1.99 1.11 9.53
C VAL A 22 -2.99 1.57 10.58
N VAL A 23 -3.48 0.66 11.43
CA VAL A 23 -4.40 1.00 12.53
C VAL A 23 -3.75 1.99 13.49
N THR A 24 -2.52 1.72 13.91
CA THR A 24 -1.77 2.62 14.80
C THR A 24 -1.55 3.99 14.16
N GLY A 25 -1.25 4.04 12.86
CA GLY A 25 -1.12 5.29 12.11
C GLY A 25 -2.42 6.10 12.02
N HIS A 26 -3.58 5.43 11.92
CA HIS A 26 -4.88 6.11 12.01
C HIS A 26 -5.14 6.66 13.42
N LEU A 27 -4.83 5.91 14.47
CA LEU A 27 -4.92 6.39 15.85
C LEU A 27 -4.03 7.62 16.08
N CYS A 28 -2.79 7.58 15.60
CA CYS A 28 -1.88 8.73 15.69
C CYS A 28 -2.40 9.93 14.90
N THR A 29 -2.94 9.72 13.69
CA THR A 29 -3.55 10.79 12.89
C THR A 29 -4.75 11.42 13.60
N ALA A 30 -5.55 10.62 14.30
CA ALA A 30 -6.74 11.08 15.00
C ALA A 30 -6.42 11.85 16.29
N PHE A 31 -5.52 11.33 17.12
CA PHE A 31 -5.33 11.80 18.50
C PHE A 31 -4.02 12.55 18.74
N VAL A 32 -2.96 12.25 17.99
CA VAL A 32 -1.62 12.85 18.16
C VAL A 32 -0.96 13.19 16.81
N PRO A 33 -1.60 14.02 15.97
CA PRO A 33 -1.14 14.24 14.59
C PRO A 33 0.26 14.86 14.49
N TRP A 34 0.71 15.59 15.51
CA TRP A 34 2.07 16.15 15.62
C TRP A 34 3.17 15.06 15.58
N LEU A 35 2.84 13.81 15.89
CA LEU A 35 3.80 12.71 15.85
C LEU A 35 4.21 12.32 14.41
N HIS A 36 3.48 12.79 13.40
CA HIS A 36 3.85 12.59 11.99
C HIS A 36 5.05 13.46 11.56
N ASP A 37 5.32 14.54 12.29
CA ASP A 37 6.52 15.36 12.12
C ASP A 37 7.77 14.63 12.67
N PRO A 38 8.99 14.93 12.18
CA PRO A 38 10.20 14.30 12.69
C PRO A 38 10.73 14.91 14.00
N ALA A 39 10.21 16.08 14.41
CA ALA A 39 10.51 16.75 15.66
C ALA A 39 9.31 17.63 16.09
N LEU A 40 9.33 18.18 17.30
CA LEU A 40 8.27 19.09 17.78
C LEU A 40 8.32 20.49 17.16
N SER A 41 9.50 20.91 16.73
CA SER A 41 9.75 22.19 16.05
C SER A 41 11.00 22.07 15.18
N ASP A 42 11.27 23.07 14.34
CA ASP A 42 12.48 23.09 13.51
C ASP A 42 13.75 23.08 14.38
N GLY A 43 14.58 22.05 14.24
CA GLY A 43 15.75 21.82 15.09
C GLY A 43 15.44 21.49 16.56
N GLY A 44 14.17 21.29 16.90
CA GLY A 44 13.72 20.99 18.25
C GLY A 44 13.90 19.53 18.67
N PRO A 45 13.55 19.18 19.93
CA PRO A 45 13.61 17.82 20.40
C PRO A 45 12.62 16.90 19.66
N SER A 46 13.02 15.65 19.43
CA SER A 46 12.18 14.59 18.90
C SER A 46 11.72 13.67 20.03
N SER A 47 10.43 13.31 20.02
CA SER A 47 9.92 12.19 20.82
C SER A 47 10.50 10.86 20.32
N ILE A 48 10.50 9.83 21.18
CA ILE A 48 11.00 8.49 20.84
C ILE A 48 10.35 7.91 19.58
N PHE A 49 9.05 8.17 19.38
CA PHE A 49 8.29 7.71 18.21
C PHE A 49 8.41 8.65 16.99
N GLN A 50 9.23 9.70 17.06
CA GLN A 50 9.60 10.52 15.90
C GLN A 50 10.97 10.15 15.34
N LEU A 51 11.75 9.32 16.06
CA LEU A 51 13.05 8.82 15.62
C LEU A 51 12.93 7.78 14.50
N PRO A 52 13.99 7.59 13.67
CA PRO A 52 14.03 6.55 12.65
C PRO A 52 13.71 5.17 13.22
N ILE A 53 13.12 4.29 12.40
CA ILE A 53 12.70 2.91 12.77
C ILE A 53 11.54 2.88 13.78
N LEU A 54 11.64 3.57 14.92
CA LEU A 54 10.58 3.58 15.94
C LEU A 54 9.31 4.28 15.48
N ARG A 55 9.45 5.29 14.63
CA ARG A 55 8.29 5.96 14.00
C ARG A 55 7.54 5.11 12.99
N LEU A 56 8.02 3.92 12.63
CA LEU A 56 7.28 3.00 11.75
C LEU A 56 5.92 2.65 12.33
N CYS A 57 5.78 2.61 13.66
CA CYS A 57 4.48 2.41 14.33
C CYS A 57 3.51 3.58 14.13
N VAL A 58 4.02 4.78 13.83
CA VAL A 58 3.24 6.01 13.61
C VAL A 58 2.92 6.19 12.12
N GLY A 59 3.89 5.89 11.25
CA GLY A 59 3.83 6.13 9.82
C GLY A 59 3.09 5.05 9.03
N GLY A 60 1.77 5.18 8.87
CA GLY A 60 0.95 4.20 8.13
C GLY A 60 1.24 4.10 6.62
N ARG A 61 1.86 5.11 5.99
CA ARG A 61 2.00 5.20 4.52
C ARG A 61 2.88 4.09 3.92
N GLY A 62 3.99 3.73 4.56
CA GLY A 62 4.82 2.66 4.03
C GLY A 62 4.22 1.26 4.23
N SER A 63 3.38 1.05 5.25
CA SER A 63 2.60 -0.20 5.36
C SER A 63 1.63 -0.37 4.18
N VAL A 64 1.08 0.72 3.65
CA VAL A 64 0.28 0.68 2.42
C VAL A 64 1.15 0.26 1.22
N ALA A 65 2.38 0.75 1.11
CA ALA A 65 3.33 0.30 0.08
C ALA A 65 3.63 -1.20 0.17
N ILE A 66 3.81 -1.74 1.38
CA ILE A 66 3.97 -3.18 1.61
C ILE A 66 2.78 -3.98 1.08
N PHE A 67 1.54 -3.54 1.32
CA PHE A 67 0.37 -4.24 0.76
C PHE A 67 0.36 -4.24 -0.77
N PHE A 68 0.90 -3.21 -1.43
CA PHE A 68 1.06 -3.19 -2.89
C PHE A 68 2.16 -4.15 -3.37
N ILE A 69 3.31 -4.19 -2.70
CA ILE A 69 4.39 -5.16 -2.98
C ILE A 69 3.85 -6.58 -2.82
N ILE A 70 3.18 -6.87 -1.70
CA ILE A 70 2.54 -8.17 -1.44
C ILE A 70 1.47 -8.49 -2.50
N THR A 71 0.72 -7.49 -2.95
CA THR A 71 -0.26 -7.66 -4.03
C THR A 71 0.42 -8.09 -5.33
N GLY A 72 1.51 -7.43 -5.72
CA GLY A 72 2.33 -7.83 -6.87
C GLY A 72 2.88 -9.24 -6.72
N PHE A 73 3.39 -9.57 -5.53
CA PHE A 73 3.99 -10.87 -5.22
C PHE A 73 2.99 -12.04 -5.27
N VAL A 74 1.93 -11.98 -4.45
CA VAL A 74 0.97 -13.08 -4.29
C VAL A 74 0.17 -13.33 -5.57
N ASN A 75 -0.16 -12.27 -6.31
CA ASN A 75 -0.85 -12.42 -7.58
C ASN A 75 0.04 -13.01 -8.67
N SER A 76 1.37 -12.84 -8.58
CA SER A 76 2.30 -13.27 -9.62
C SER A 76 2.87 -14.66 -9.38
N ILE A 77 3.02 -15.10 -8.13
CA ILE A 77 3.75 -16.35 -7.81
C ILE A 77 3.16 -17.57 -8.51
N ASN A 78 1.83 -17.75 -8.49
CA ASN A 78 1.20 -18.92 -9.11
C ASN A 78 1.16 -18.82 -10.65
N PRO A 79 0.77 -17.68 -11.27
CA PRO A 79 0.86 -17.53 -12.72
C PRO A 79 2.28 -17.71 -13.26
N VAL A 80 3.30 -17.16 -12.58
CA VAL A 80 4.70 -17.32 -12.97
C VAL A 80 5.14 -18.78 -12.85
N LYS A 81 4.82 -19.48 -11.75
CA LYS A 81 5.12 -20.93 -11.61
C LYS A 81 4.52 -21.75 -12.75
N ASN A 82 3.25 -21.51 -13.09
CA ASN A 82 2.57 -22.23 -14.16
C ASN A 82 3.17 -21.92 -15.54
N ALA A 83 3.51 -20.65 -15.81
CA ALA A 83 4.15 -20.25 -17.06
C ALA A 83 5.55 -20.85 -17.23
N ARG A 84 6.28 -21.09 -16.13
CA ARG A 84 7.61 -21.74 -16.17
C ARG A 84 7.55 -23.26 -16.26
N ALA A 85 6.41 -23.86 -15.92
CA ALA A 85 6.15 -25.29 -16.04
C ALA A 85 5.40 -25.65 -17.34
N ASP A 86 5.35 -24.73 -18.32
CA ASP A 86 4.58 -24.85 -19.57
C ASP A 86 3.06 -25.13 -19.40
N ASN A 87 2.53 -24.91 -18.19
CA ASN A 87 1.12 -25.06 -17.84
C ASN A 87 0.35 -23.74 -18.05
N THR A 88 0.55 -23.10 -19.20
CA THR A 88 0.02 -21.76 -19.51
C THR A 88 -1.51 -21.70 -19.47
N TYR A 89 -2.20 -22.72 -19.99
CA TYR A 89 -3.66 -22.79 -19.97
C TYR A 89 -4.24 -22.71 -18.54
N VAL A 90 -3.66 -23.49 -17.61
CA VAL A 90 -4.05 -23.50 -16.20
C VAL A 90 -3.73 -22.15 -15.55
N GLY A 91 -2.56 -21.59 -15.85
CA GLY A 91 -2.16 -20.26 -15.39
C GLY A 91 -3.14 -19.16 -15.78
N LEU A 92 -3.54 -19.11 -17.05
CA LEU A 92 -4.47 -18.11 -17.60
C LEU A 92 -5.89 -18.29 -17.07
N THR A 93 -6.36 -19.53 -16.93
CA THR A 93 -7.69 -19.83 -16.37
C THR A 93 -7.78 -19.36 -14.91
N ASN A 94 -6.75 -19.65 -14.12
CA ASN A 94 -6.67 -19.18 -12.73
C ASN A 94 -6.56 -17.65 -12.65
N LEU A 95 -5.83 -17.02 -13.56
CA LEU A 95 -5.71 -15.57 -13.65
C LEU A 95 -7.07 -14.90 -13.91
N ALA A 96 -7.84 -15.42 -14.86
CA ALA A 96 -9.19 -14.94 -15.17
C ALA A 96 -10.13 -15.07 -13.96
N ARG A 97 -10.13 -16.23 -13.29
CA ARG A 97 -10.93 -16.46 -12.07
C ARG A 97 -10.52 -15.52 -10.93
N SER A 98 -9.22 -15.31 -10.74
CA SER A 98 -8.68 -14.42 -9.70
C SER A 98 -9.08 -12.97 -9.95
N THR A 99 -9.14 -12.55 -11.22
CA THR A 99 -9.57 -11.20 -11.62
C THR A 99 -11.01 -10.91 -11.21
N PHE A 100 -11.94 -11.83 -11.49
CA PHE A 100 -13.35 -11.66 -11.12
C PHE A 100 -13.56 -11.74 -9.60
N THR A 101 -13.06 -12.79 -8.96
CA THR A 101 -13.31 -13.05 -7.54
C THR A 101 -12.70 -12.00 -6.61
N ARG A 102 -11.51 -11.47 -6.93
CA ARG A 102 -10.87 -10.42 -6.14
C ARG A 102 -11.64 -9.10 -6.19
N SER A 103 -12.19 -8.75 -7.35
CA SER A 103 -13.00 -7.55 -7.53
C SER A 103 -14.22 -7.60 -6.61
N GLY A 104 -14.98 -8.71 -6.62
CA GLY A 104 -16.12 -8.89 -5.72
C GLY A 104 -15.75 -8.86 -4.23
N ARG A 105 -14.65 -9.53 -3.83
CA ARG A 105 -14.18 -9.56 -2.44
C ARG A 105 -13.76 -8.19 -1.89
N LEU A 106 -13.34 -7.26 -2.76
CA LEU A 106 -13.02 -5.89 -2.36
C LEU A 106 -14.28 -5.02 -2.39
N MET A 107 -15.08 -5.10 -3.45
CA MET A 107 -16.21 -4.19 -3.65
C MET A 107 -17.36 -4.46 -2.68
N VAL A 108 -17.70 -5.72 -2.41
CA VAL A 108 -18.89 -6.08 -1.61
C VAL A 108 -18.74 -5.67 -0.14
N PRO A 109 -17.65 -6.00 0.59
CA PRO A 109 -17.50 -5.57 1.98
C PRO A 109 -17.45 -4.05 2.13
N THR A 110 -16.80 -3.35 1.20
CA THR A 110 -16.76 -1.88 1.18
C THR A 110 -18.12 -1.28 0.93
N ALA A 111 -18.92 -1.83 0.01
CA ALA A 111 -20.29 -1.38 -0.21
C ALA A 111 -21.15 -1.55 1.06
N ILE A 112 -21.04 -2.70 1.73
CA ILE A 112 -21.75 -2.96 3.00
C ILE A 112 -21.33 -1.95 4.07
N ALA A 113 -20.03 -1.72 4.25
CA ALA A 113 -19.52 -0.74 5.21
C ALA A 113 -20.03 0.68 4.93
N THR A 114 -20.03 1.11 3.66
CA THR A 114 -20.56 2.40 3.24
C THR A 114 -22.06 2.53 3.51
N VAL A 115 -22.84 1.46 3.28
CA VAL A 115 -24.29 1.45 3.60
C VAL A 115 -24.53 1.56 5.11
N ILE A 116 -23.72 0.89 5.93
CA ILE A 116 -23.80 1.00 7.39
C ILE A 116 -23.44 2.42 7.85
N ALA A 117 -22.33 2.99 7.34
CA ALA A 117 -21.92 4.35 7.67
C ALA A 117 -22.96 5.40 7.24
N TRP A 118 -23.56 5.22 6.06
CA TRP A 118 -24.69 6.01 5.60
C TRP A 118 -25.88 5.94 6.56
N ALA A 119 -26.29 4.73 6.97
CA ALA A 119 -27.41 4.56 7.89
C ALA A 119 -27.13 5.24 9.24
N LEU A 120 -25.93 5.07 9.80
CA LEU A 120 -25.51 5.70 11.05
C LEU A 120 -25.48 7.23 10.95
N CYS A 121 -25.03 7.77 9.82
CA CYS A 121 -25.05 9.21 9.55
C CYS A 121 -26.47 9.76 9.63
N HIS A 122 -27.44 9.12 8.97
CA HIS A 122 -28.84 9.54 8.96
C HIS A 122 -29.59 9.29 10.27
N MET A 123 -29.13 8.35 11.10
CA MET A 123 -29.60 8.18 12.48
C MET A 123 -29.02 9.21 13.46
N GLY A 124 -28.16 10.12 12.99
CA GLY A 124 -27.54 11.16 13.81
C GLY A 124 -26.37 10.68 14.68
N ALA A 125 -25.87 9.46 14.49
CA ALA A 125 -24.76 8.91 15.29
C ALA A 125 -23.47 9.73 15.15
N PHE A 126 -23.26 10.37 13.98
CA PHE A 126 -22.08 11.21 13.71
C PHE A 126 -22.12 12.57 14.42
N SER A 127 -23.25 12.96 15.03
CA SER A 127 -23.33 14.18 15.85
C SER A 127 -22.40 14.14 17.07
N MET A 128 -22.13 12.95 17.63
CA MET A 128 -21.17 12.77 18.72
C MET A 128 -19.74 13.03 18.26
N ALA A 129 -19.39 12.60 17.05
CA ALA A 129 -18.06 12.78 16.49
C ALA A 129 -17.70 14.26 16.31
N GLN A 130 -18.69 15.13 16.05
CA GLN A 130 -18.49 16.57 15.98
C GLN A 130 -18.05 17.21 17.32
N ARG A 131 -18.28 16.53 18.45
CA ARG A 131 -17.84 16.96 19.78
C ARG A 131 -16.45 16.47 20.16
N ALA A 132 -15.85 15.58 19.36
CA ALA A 132 -14.52 15.05 19.66
C ALA A 132 -13.45 16.12 19.43
N ASP A 133 -12.46 16.20 20.32
CA ASP A 133 -11.28 17.06 20.17
C ASP A 133 -10.23 16.43 19.23
N ALA A 134 -10.70 15.99 18.06
CA ALA A 134 -9.90 15.34 17.03
C ALA A 134 -10.39 15.81 15.66
N SER A 135 -9.59 16.65 14.99
CA SER A 135 -9.96 17.25 13.69
C SER A 135 -10.23 16.19 12.62
N TRP A 136 -9.46 15.10 12.62
CA TRP A 136 -9.62 14.01 11.66
C TRP A 136 -10.93 13.23 11.87
N ILE A 137 -11.36 13.01 13.12
CA ILE A 137 -12.63 12.36 13.43
C ILE A 137 -13.80 13.22 12.94
N ARG A 138 -13.75 14.54 13.20
CA ARG A 138 -14.76 15.50 12.73
C ARG A 138 -14.82 15.55 11.20
N ALA A 139 -13.66 15.57 10.53
CA ALA A 139 -13.57 15.61 9.08
C ALA A 139 -14.10 14.34 8.39
N THR A 140 -14.06 13.19 9.08
CA THR A 140 -14.53 11.91 8.55
C THR A 140 -16.00 11.62 8.90
N SER A 141 -16.68 12.55 9.58
CA SER A 141 -18.05 12.39 10.08
C SER A 141 -18.99 13.41 9.42
N PRO A 142 -19.50 13.14 8.20
CA PRO A 142 -20.38 14.06 7.47
C PRO A 142 -21.70 14.32 8.20
N ALA A 143 -22.35 15.43 7.86
CA ALA A 143 -23.71 15.73 8.29
C ALA A 143 -24.75 14.95 7.44
N PRO A 144 -25.92 14.61 8.00
CA PRO A 144 -26.99 13.97 7.24
C PRO A 144 -27.55 14.91 6.16
N SER A 145 -27.90 14.35 4.99
CA SER A 145 -28.59 15.09 3.92
C SER A 145 -29.98 15.58 4.37
N ALA A 146 -30.45 16.66 3.74
CA ALA A 146 -31.69 17.35 4.14
C ALA A 146 -32.96 16.54 3.85
N THR A 147 -32.93 15.70 2.81
CA THR A 147 -34.06 14.84 2.42
C THR A 147 -33.65 13.39 2.25
N PHE A 148 -34.59 12.46 2.45
CA PHE A 148 -34.34 11.03 2.26
C PHE A 148 -34.05 10.65 0.80
N GLY A 149 -34.69 11.32 -0.17
CA GLY A 149 -34.40 11.11 -1.59
C GLY A 149 -32.95 11.46 -1.93
N GLU A 150 -32.48 12.62 -1.47
CA GLU A 150 -31.09 13.05 -1.61
C GLU A 150 -30.12 12.09 -0.91
N ALA A 151 -30.47 11.62 0.29
CA ALA A 151 -29.68 10.63 1.03
C ALA A 151 -29.42 9.35 0.21
N VAL A 152 -30.46 8.80 -0.41
CA VAL A 152 -30.36 7.59 -1.24
C VAL A 152 -29.58 7.86 -2.53
N THR A 153 -29.82 9.00 -3.19
CA THR A 153 -29.05 9.41 -4.37
C THR A 153 -27.57 9.57 -4.04
N ASN A 154 -27.22 10.20 -2.92
CA ASN A 154 -25.85 10.35 -2.44
C ASN A 154 -25.20 9.00 -2.12
N LEU A 155 -25.95 8.05 -1.55
CA LEU A 155 -25.46 6.69 -1.32
C LEU A 155 -25.11 5.99 -2.64
N ILE A 156 -26.02 6.00 -3.62
CA ILE A 156 -25.79 5.37 -4.92
C ILE A 156 -24.59 6.01 -5.63
N TRP A 157 -24.52 7.35 -5.64
CA TRP A 157 -23.37 8.07 -6.19
C TRP A 157 -22.06 7.69 -5.49
N ASN A 158 -22.06 7.60 -4.17
CA ASN A 158 -20.87 7.18 -3.43
C ASN A 158 -20.44 5.75 -3.80
N LEU A 159 -21.38 4.79 -3.81
CA LEU A 159 -21.09 3.39 -4.15
C LEU A 159 -20.51 3.21 -5.55
N VAL A 160 -20.98 3.99 -6.54
CA VAL A 160 -20.53 3.90 -7.94
C VAL A 160 -19.27 4.74 -8.16
N TYR A 161 -19.31 6.02 -7.82
CA TYR A 161 -18.29 7.00 -8.19
C TYR A 161 -17.01 6.88 -7.35
N PHE A 162 -17.09 6.26 -6.15
CA PHE A 162 -15.93 5.96 -5.32
C PHE A 162 -14.84 5.19 -6.08
N TRP A 163 -15.19 4.23 -6.93
CA TRP A 163 -14.19 3.47 -7.70
C TRP A 163 -13.52 4.29 -8.80
N HIS A 164 -14.14 5.40 -9.21
CA HIS A 164 -13.56 6.35 -10.14
C HIS A 164 -12.70 7.41 -9.44
N THR A 165 -13.16 8.01 -8.34
CA THR A 165 -12.44 9.11 -7.66
C THR A 165 -11.48 8.61 -6.59
N GLY A 166 -11.89 7.60 -5.81
CA GLY A 166 -11.23 7.17 -4.57
C GLY A 166 -11.67 7.98 -3.36
N ALA A 167 -12.61 8.92 -3.50
CA ALA A 167 -13.16 9.69 -2.40
C ALA A 167 -14.52 9.11 -2.00
N SER A 168 -14.71 8.89 -0.69
CA SER A 168 -16.02 8.54 -0.13
C SER A 168 -16.42 9.59 0.90
N VAL A 169 -17.67 10.03 0.81
CA VAL A 169 -18.29 10.99 1.74
C VAL A 169 -18.49 10.37 3.12
N TYR A 170 -18.92 9.10 3.17
CA TYR A 170 -19.29 8.42 4.43
C TYR A 170 -18.11 7.77 5.14
N ASP A 171 -17.01 7.51 4.44
CA ASP A 171 -15.78 7.01 5.05
C ASP A 171 -14.54 7.34 4.19
N GLY A 172 -13.84 8.41 4.56
CA GLY A 172 -12.63 8.86 3.87
C GLY A 172 -11.45 7.89 3.99
N THR A 173 -11.48 6.92 4.89
CA THR A 173 -10.37 5.96 5.09
C THR A 173 -10.28 4.92 3.97
N HIS A 174 -11.38 4.70 3.25
CA HIS A 174 -11.47 3.74 2.15
C HIS A 174 -10.66 4.10 0.91
N TRP A 175 -10.09 5.30 0.83
CA TRP A 175 -9.46 5.84 -0.39
C TRP A 175 -8.44 4.90 -1.07
N THR A 176 -7.74 4.07 -0.28
CA THR A 176 -6.74 3.12 -0.77
C THR A 176 -7.32 1.97 -1.60
N LEU A 177 -8.59 1.61 -1.41
CA LEU A 177 -9.20 0.41 -2.01
C LEU A 177 -9.29 0.50 -3.53
N LYS A 178 -9.60 1.70 -4.07
CA LYS A 178 -9.54 1.98 -5.52
C LYS A 178 -8.16 1.62 -6.07
N PHE A 179 -7.11 2.04 -5.38
CA PHE A 179 -5.73 1.77 -5.80
C PHE A 179 -5.40 0.28 -5.69
N PHE A 180 -5.87 -0.44 -4.67
CA PHE A 180 -5.70 -1.89 -4.58
C PHE A 180 -6.37 -2.66 -5.73
N LEU A 181 -7.56 -2.22 -6.15
CA LEU A 181 -8.23 -2.81 -7.29
C LEU A 181 -7.44 -2.53 -8.59
N SER A 182 -7.05 -1.27 -8.81
CA SER A 182 -6.25 -0.87 -9.97
C SER A 182 -4.90 -1.61 -10.03
N ALA A 183 -4.21 -1.75 -8.89
CA ALA A 183 -2.98 -2.50 -8.74
C ALA A 183 -3.13 -3.97 -9.16
N SER A 184 -4.25 -4.58 -8.77
CA SER A 184 -4.56 -5.97 -9.12
C SER A 184 -4.73 -6.13 -10.63
N PHE A 185 -5.51 -5.25 -11.27
CA PHE A 185 -5.71 -5.29 -12.71
C PHE A 185 -4.43 -5.02 -13.51
N ARG A 186 -3.60 -4.07 -13.09
CA ARG A 186 -2.30 -3.83 -13.71
C ARG A 186 -1.39 -5.05 -13.61
N THR A 187 -1.37 -5.71 -12.46
CA THR A 187 -0.62 -6.95 -12.26
C THR A 187 -1.13 -8.05 -13.19
N TYR A 188 -2.44 -8.27 -13.24
CA TYR A 188 -3.02 -9.32 -14.08
C TYR A 188 -2.82 -9.06 -15.58
N LEU A 189 -2.97 -7.83 -16.04
CA LEU A 189 -2.68 -7.45 -17.42
C LEU A 189 -1.21 -7.66 -17.76
N THR A 190 -0.30 -7.27 -16.86
CA THR A 190 1.13 -7.48 -17.05
C THR A 190 1.48 -8.97 -17.10
N LEU A 191 0.90 -9.78 -16.22
CA LEU A 191 1.09 -11.23 -16.24
C LEU A 191 0.56 -11.87 -17.51
N LEU A 192 -0.62 -11.46 -17.98
CA LEU A 192 -1.18 -11.90 -19.26
C LEU A 192 -0.22 -11.62 -20.42
N ALA A 193 0.27 -10.37 -20.52
CA ALA A 193 1.22 -9.97 -21.56
C ALA A 193 2.56 -10.72 -21.49
N LEU A 194 3.03 -11.03 -20.26
CA LEU A 194 4.33 -11.65 -20.03
C LEU A 194 4.30 -13.18 -19.98
N THR A 195 3.13 -13.81 -20.05
CA THR A 195 2.98 -15.28 -19.87
C THR A 195 3.84 -16.07 -20.85
N LEU A 196 3.95 -15.61 -22.11
CA LEU A 196 4.72 -16.27 -23.16
C LEU A 196 6.16 -15.74 -23.32
N VAL A 197 6.55 -14.77 -22.48
CA VAL A 197 7.83 -14.08 -22.59
C VAL A 197 8.93 -14.88 -21.91
N LYS A 198 10.08 -15.01 -22.60
CA LYS A 198 11.28 -15.66 -22.04
C LYS A 198 11.76 -14.90 -20.80
N ARG A 199 12.28 -15.64 -19.81
CA ARG A 199 12.73 -15.12 -18.51
C ARG A 199 13.56 -13.83 -18.58
N ARG A 200 14.56 -13.73 -19.47
CA ARG A 200 15.41 -12.53 -19.57
C ARG A 200 14.61 -11.26 -19.90
N TYR A 201 13.63 -11.39 -20.80
CA TYR A 201 12.80 -10.28 -21.24
C TYR A 201 11.68 -9.97 -20.24
N TRP A 202 11.27 -10.97 -19.45
CA TRP A 202 10.33 -10.76 -18.35
C TRP A 202 10.90 -9.75 -17.34
N TYR A 203 12.16 -9.93 -16.92
CA TYR A 203 12.84 -8.98 -16.04
C TYR A 203 13.05 -7.61 -16.70
N ALA A 204 13.43 -7.59 -17.97
CA ALA A 204 13.62 -6.33 -18.70
C ALA A 204 12.31 -5.53 -18.78
N VAL A 205 11.19 -6.16 -19.18
CA VAL A 205 9.90 -5.48 -19.31
C VAL A 205 9.37 -5.02 -17.96
N THR A 206 9.44 -5.85 -16.91
CA THR A 206 9.00 -5.44 -15.57
C THR A 206 9.88 -4.33 -14.98
N GLY A 207 11.19 -4.35 -15.22
CA GLY A 207 12.10 -3.27 -14.87
C GLY A 207 11.80 -1.96 -15.61
N LEU A 208 11.49 -2.04 -16.91
CA LEU A 208 11.05 -0.88 -17.70
C LEU A 208 9.73 -0.31 -17.21
N LEU A 209 8.76 -1.17 -16.87
CA LEU A 209 7.47 -0.74 -16.31
C LEU A 209 7.64 -0.09 -14.92
N TRP A 210 8.57 -0.58 -14.10
CA TRP A 210 8.93 0.06 -12.84
C TRP A 210 9.58 1.43 -13.06
N ALA A 211 10.55 1.53 -13.97
CA ALA A 211 11.19 2.80 -14.32
C ALA A 211 10.17 3.81 -14.87
N TYR A 212 9.24 3.35 -15.71
CA TYR A 212 8.13 4.17 -16.20
C TYR A 212 7.25 4.67 -15.04
N ALA A 213 6.85 3.79 -14.12
CA ALA A 213 6.06 4.18 -12.95
C ALA A 213 6.80 5.22 -12.08
N TRP A 214 8.12 5.06 -11.94
CA TRP A 214 8.96 6.01 -11.24
C TRP A 214 8.99 7.38 -11.91
N LEU A 215 9.08 7.44 -13.25
CA LEU A 215 9.15 8.69 -14.00
C LEU A 215 7.80 9.43 -14.08
N VAL A 216 6.68 8.70 -14.12
CA VAL A 216 5.33 9.28 -14.30
C VAL A 216 4.65 9.63 -12.96
N ASN A 217 5.39 9.65 -11.85
CA ASN A 217 4.85 9.97 -10.52
C ASN A 217 3.78 8.98 -10.03
N ASP A 218 3.85 7.71 -10.45
CA ASP A 218 2.99 6.63 -9.93
C ASP A 218 3.55 6.07 -8.61
N HIS A 219 3.63 6.96 -7.64
CA HIS A 219 4.27 6.77 -6.35
C HIS A 219 3.49 5.84 -5.39
N LEU A 220 2.30 5.41 -5.78
CA LEU A 220 1.42 4.57 -4.96
C LEU A 220 1.36 3.13 -5.47
N VAL A 221 1.09 2.94 -6.76
CA VAL A 221 0.78 1.61 -7.30
C VAL A 221 1.98 1.04 -8.02
N GLY A 222 2.37 1.65 -9.14
CA GLY A 222 3.36 1.11 -10.07
C GLY A 222 4.71 0.82 -9.41
N ILE A 223 5.25 1.79 -8.67
CA ILE A 223 6.58 1.63 -8.04
C ILE A 223 6.64 0.52 -6.99
N ASN A 224 5.50 0.06 -6.47
CA ASN A 224 5.41 -0.99 -5.45
C ASN A 224 5.00 -2.36 -6.04
N ILE A 225 4.10 -2.39 -7.02
CA ILE A 225 3.63 -3.67 -7.58
C ILE A 225 4.73 -4.38 -8.37
N PHE A 226 5.50 -3.66 -9.20
CA PHE A 226 6.49 -4.28 -10.09
C PHE A 226 7.66 -4.92 -9.32
N PRO A 227 8.21 -4.32 -8.24
CA PRO A 227 9.15 -5.01 -7.36
C PRO A 227 8.55 -6.27 -6.73
N GLY A 228 7.28 -6.23 -6.31
CA GLY A 228 6.57 -7.42 -5.85
C GLY A 228 6.45 -8.53 -6.90
N MET A 229 6.18 -8.16 -8.16
CA MET A 229 6.19 -9.11 -9.28
C MET A 229 7.59 -9.71 -9.49
N ILE A 230 8.63 -8.87 -9.50
CA ILE A 230 10.03 -9.28 -9.66
C ILE A 230 10.41 -10.24 -8.53
N LEU A 231 10.04 -9.93 -7.29
CA LEU A 231 10.24 -10.79 -6.13
C LEU A 231 9.57 -12.17 -6.32
N ALA A 232 8.37 -12.21 -6.91
CA ALA A 232 7.72 -13.49 -7.21
C ALA A 232 8.49 -14.29 -8.26
N GLN A 233 9.01 -13.65 -9.30
CA GLN A 233 9.85 -14.33 -10.30
C GLN A 233 11.16 -14.82 -9.69
N LEU A 234 11.82 -14.02 -8.84
CA LEU A 234 13.03 -14.41 -8.11
C LEU A 234 12.77 -15.60 -7.18
N GLN A 235 11.64 -15.61 -6.47
CA GLN A 235 11.24 -16.73 -5.61
C GLN A 235 11.06 -18.02 -6.41
N VAL A 236 10.56 -17.95 -7.65
CA VAL A 236 10.42 -19.12 -8.52
C VAL A 236 11.77 -19.58 -9.08
N ASP A 237 12.65 -18.65 -9.44
CA ASP A 237 13.94 -18.97 -10.04
C ASP A 237 14.96 -19.53 -9.03
N TYR A 238 15.05 -18.89 -7.86
CA TYR A 238 16.05 -19.18 -6.85
C TYR A 238 15.50 -20.01 -5.68
N GLY A 239 14.26 -19.78 -5.27
CA GLY A 239 13.64 -20.48 -4.15
C GLY A 239 14.53 -20.49 -2.90
N SER A 240 14.78 -21.68 -2.35
CA SER A 240 15.65 -21.86 -1.18
C SER A 240 17.13 -21.49 -1.41
N ARG A 241 17.58 -21.38 -2.67
CA ARG A 241 18.96 -20.98 -3.00
C ARG A 241 19.18 -19.47 -2.86
N ALA A 242 18.12 -18.66 -2.74
CA ALA A 242 18.23 -17.21 -2.64
C ALA A 242 19.14 -16.78 -1.47
N THR A 243 19.06 -17.46 -0.32
CA THR A 243 19.86 -17.17 0.88
C THR A 243 21.36 -17.40 0.69
N GLN A 244 21.76 -18.10 -0.38
CA GLN A 244 23.16 -18.38 -0.70
C GLN A 244 23.72 -17.46 -1.79
N MET A 245 22.88 -16.63 -2.42
CA MET A 245 23.29 -15.77 -3.54
C MET A 245 23.99 -14.48 -3.10
N LEU A 246 23.77 -14.05 -1.86
CA LEU A 246 24.35 -12.82 -1.31
C LEU A 246 25.13 -13.11 -0.03
N PRO A 247 26.23 -12.37 0.24
CA PRO A 247 26.87 -12.39 1.54
C PRO A 247 25.88 -12.02 2.63
N LYS A 248 25.89 -12.73 3.77
CA LYS A 248 24.91 -12.57 4.87
C LYS A 248 24.79 -11.14 5.39
N VAL A 249 25.82 -10.33 5.23
CA VAL A 249 25.88 -8.93 5.67
C VAL A 249 25.01 -8.02 4.78
N VAL A 250 24.87 -8.33 3.50
CA VAL A 250 24.15 -7.49 2.52
C VAL A 250 22.67 -7.36 2.88
N PRO A 251 21.90 -8.45 3.11
CA PRO A 251 20.50 -8.33 3.54
C PRO A 251 20.33 -7.55 4.85
N SER A 252 21.23 -7.71 5.83
CA SER A 252 21.14 -6.97 7.10
C SER A 252 21.34 -5.46 6.91
N ILE A 253 22.27 -5.07 6.03
CA ILE A 253 22.49 -3.66 5.67
C ILE A 253 21.26 -3.10 4.94
N LEU A 254 20.74 -3.84 3.95
CA LEU A 254 19.54 -3.43 3.20
C LEU A 254 18.33 -3.28 4.13
N ILE A 255 18.14 -4.19 5.09
CA ILE A 255 17.07 -4.09 6.08
C ILE A 255 17.25 -2.84 6.94
N PHE A 256 18.45 -2.60 7.46
CA PHE A 256 18.70 -1.45 8.32
C PHE A 256 18.42 -0.12 7.60
N PHE A 257 18.97 0.08 6.40
CA PHE A 257 18.72 1.28 5.61
C PHE A 257 17.27 1.37 5.11
N GLY A 258 16.68 0.23 4.72
CA GLY A 258 15.28 0.15 4.30
C GLY A 258 14.31 0.59 5.40
N LEU A 259 14.54 0.16 6.65
CA LEU A 259 13.76 0.58 7.82
C LEU A 259 13.93 2.08 8.12
N ILE A 260 15.14 2.63 7.97
CA ILE A 260 15.40 4.07 8.14
C ILE A 260 14.65 4.88 7.08
N ILE A 261 14.74 4.49 5.80
CA ILE A 261 14.10 5.20 4.69
C ILE A 261 12.56 5.05 4.76
N TRP A 262 12.04 3.88 5.14
CA TRP A 262 10.61 3.70 5.40
C TRP A 262 10.14 4.63 6.53
N GLY A 263 10.99 4.88 7.53
CA GLY A 263 10.74 5.87 8.56
C GLY A 263 10.64 7.31 8.07
N PHE A 264 10.78 7.66 6.79
CA PHE A 264 10.74 9.05 6.36
C PHE A 264 9.40 9.76 6.68
N PRO A 265 9.41 11.00 7.23
CA PRO A 265 8.19 11.68 7.66
C PRO A 265 7.33 12.20 6.51
N GLN A 266 6.04 12.34 6.81
CA GLN A 266 5.07 12.92 5.90
C GLN A 266 5.18 14.45 5.88
N ASN A 267 5.23 15.07 7.06
CA ASN A 267 5.21 16.52 7.25
C ASN A 267 6.57 17.01 7.73
N ASN A 268 6.84 18.31 7.53
CA ASN A 268 7.97 19.02 8.13
C ASN A 268 9.32 18.28 8.03
N GLN A 269 9.58 17.74 6.85
CA GLN A 269 10.69 16.82 6.58
C GLN A 269 12.09 17.41 6.85
N THR A 270 12.21 18.72 7.06
CA THR A 270 13.46 19.42 7.35
C THR A 270 13.74 19.60 8.84
N TRP A 271 12.75 19.42 9.73
CA TRP A 271 12.89 19.76 11.15
C TRP A 271 13.88 18.89 11.94
N ALA A 272 14.27 17.73 11.40
CA ALA A 272 15.32 16.89 11.97
C ALA A 272 16.40 16.57 10.94
N TRP A 273 17.65 16.56 11.37
CA TRP A 273 18.83 16.37 10.50
C TRP A 273 18.78 15.07 9.68
N TRP A 274 18.37 13.96 10.30
CA TRP A 274 18.31 12.65 9.64
C TRP A 274 17.24 12.63 8.54
N SER A 275 16.11 13.30 8.81
CA SER A 275 15.02 13.43 7.85
C SER A 275 15.42 14.36 6.71
N ALA A 276 16.08 15.49 7.01
CA ALA A 276 16.59 16.41 6.00
C ALA A 276 17.61 15.74 5.06
N ALA A 277 18.48 14.88 5.60
CA ALA A 277 19.43 14.10 4.80
C ALA A 277 18.72 13.13 3.83
N ILE A 278 17.74 12.36 4.33
CA ILE A 278 16.92 11.47 3.47
C ILE A 278 16.16 12.29 2.42
N ARG A 279 15.59 13.43 2.81
CA ARG A 279 14.87 14.31 1.88
C ARG A 279 15.79 14.78 0.74
N SER A 280 17.00 15.24 1.06
CA SER A 280 17.98 15.67 0.05
C SER A 280 18.28 14.56 -0.96
N PHE A 281 18.45 13.33 -0.47
CA PHE A 281 18.64 12.16 -1.32
C PHE A 281 17.41 11.86 -2.17
N ILE A 282 16.22 11.77 -1.58
CA ILE A 282 14.98 11.43 -2.30
C ILE A 282 14.65 12.49 -3.36
N VAL A 283 14.76 13.78 -3.03
CA VAL A 283 14.54 14.87 -4.00
C VAL A 283 15.47 14.75 -5.21
N SER A 284 16.72 14.31 -5.02
CA SER A 284 17.69 14.15 -6.11
C SER A 284 17.35 13.04 -7.10
N ILE A 285 16.55 12.04 -6.69
CA ILE A 285 16.22 10.86 -7.50
C ILE A 285 14.76 10.83 -7.97
N THR A 286 13.92 11.75 -7.50
CA THR A 286 12.49 11.80 -7.86
C THR A 286 12.18 12.92 -8.87
N PRO A 287 11.14 12.76 -9.72
CA PRO A 287 10.70 13.80 -10.64
C PRO A 287 10.33 15.13 -9.95
N ALA A 288 10.40 16.24 -10.70
CA ALA A 288 9.91 17.54 -10.23
C ALA A 288 8.40 17.44 -9.91
N ASN A 289 8.01 17.91 -8.71
CA ASN A 289 6.64 17.81 -8.15
C ASN A 289 6.19 16.40 -7.72
N ALA A 290 7.12 15.49 -7.45
CA ALA A 290 6.81 14.20 -6.85
C ALA A 290 6.38 14.30 -5.37
N ASP A 291 5.53 13.37 -4.93
CA ASP A 291 5.30 13.18 -3.48
C ASP A 291 6.49 12.43 -2.87
N HIS A 292 7.53 13.18 -2.51
CA HIS A 292 8.80 12.64 -1.99
C HIS A 292 8.59 11.69 -0.81
N SER A 293 7.59 11.92 0.02
CA SER A 293 7.34 11.07 1.20
C SER A 293 6.86 9.67 0.84
N ARG A 294 6.04 9.54 -0.22
CA ARG A 294 5.58 8.25 -0.72
C ARG A 294 6.69 7.52 -1.48
N TYR A 295 7.48 8.25 -2.27
CA TYR A 295 8.68 7.68 -2.90
C TYR A 295 9.68 7.14 -1.88
N ALA A 296 9.95 7.89 -0.81
CA ALA A 296 10.80 7.42 0.28
C ALA A 296 10.22 6.16 0.93
N SER A 297 8.95 6.19 1.32
CA SER A 297 8.27 5.02 1.91
C SER A 297 8.38 3.79 1.01
N SER A 298 8.08 3.95 -0.28
CA SER A 298 8.18 2.89 -1.27
C SER A 298 9.60 2.37 -1.47
N LEU A 299 10.58 3.26 -1.60
CA LEU A 299 11.99 2.88 -1.72
C LEU A 299 12.45 2.09 -0.50
N GLY A 300 12.13 2.56 0.72
CA GLY A 300 12.44 1.86 1.96
C GLY A 300 11.83 0.47 2.00
N THR A 301 10.55 0.35 1.66
CA THR A 301 9.84 -0.94 1.64
C THR A 301 10.28 -1.89 0.53
N CYS A 302 10.73 -1.39 -0.62
CA CYS A 302 11.27 -2.23 -1.70
C CYS A 302 12.71 -2.69 -1.44
N THR A 303 13.43 -1.99 -0.55
CA THR A 303 14.79 -2.34 -0.13
C THR A 303 14.78 -3.49 0.89
N LEU A 304 13.67 -3.67 1.61
CA LEU A 304 13.43 -4.75 2.58
C LEU A 304 13.10 -6.08 1.90
#